data_AF-A0A549T4F9-F1
#
_entry.id   AF-A0A549T4F9-F1
#
_cell.length_a   1.000
_cell.length_b   1.000
_cell.length_c   1.000
_cell.angle_alpha   90.00
_cell.angle_beta   90.00
_cell.angle_gamma   90.00
#
_symmetry.space_group_name_H-M   'P 1'
#
loop_
_entity.id
_entity.type
_entity.pdbx_description
1 polymer ?
#
loop_
_entity_poly.entity_id
_entity_poly.type
_entity_poly.pdbx_seq_one_letter_code
_entity_poly.pdbx_strand_id
1 'polypeptide(L)'
;MPTFDSGAYFLTTLIPISTAPIFEESGGSASPAHALRKRLSLLPRGERSPFARSSRNHFARFVVIDDVAYNGREQPNTLLVAAAPALSIDQKYKDMLNPVIAQPQDRLSCPFLFFSADFDAASGADSERDAYLRDLWIRSEAELKEIFKYCLGFEARVTDAASFAKYIADCQIETTMPFHDYWLDGVPADQLPNLSLQKLGLVGLGILAAVAALVYFWLLPAFLQGFLGALIALVAGVAAAGASIYFYVLDFGKKPFPAAPNSTLPEVLKALYLRREFTRFAIDRQFDAAGSDEASAQSLYDSFKSFIDANKPDDVAEPTQKAGAIGI
;
A
#
# COMPACT_ATOMS: atom_id res chain seq x y z
N MET A 1 -8.89 1.75 -3.81
CA MET A 1 -8.63 0.49 -3.09
C MET A 1 -7.20 0.56 -2.68
N PRO A 2 -6.84 0.39 -1.41
CA PRO A 2 -5.49 0.86 -1.06
C PRO A 2 -4.59 -0.29 -0.55
N THR A 3 -5.09 -1.51 -0.39
CA THR A 3 -4.25 -2.68 -0.03
C THR A 3 -3.69 -3.46 -1.21
N PHE A 4 -3.96 -3.06 -2.47
CA PHE A 4 -3.41 -3.70 -3.66
C PHE A 4 -3.28 -2.70 -4.80
N ASP A 5 -2.11 -2.69 -5.46
CA ASP A 5 -1.84 -1.86 -6.63
C ASP A 5 -0.65 -2.40 -7.40
N SER A 6 -0.60 -2.19 -8.72
CA SER A 6 0.53 -2.53 -9.59
C SER A 6 1.09 -3.95 -9.42
N GLY A 7 0.24 -4.94 -9.11
CA GLY A 7 0.65 -6.35 -8.98
C GLY A 7 1.25 -6.74 -7.62
N ALA A 8 1.13 -5.89 -6.60
CA ALA A 8 1.52 -6.28 -5.25
C ALA A 8 0.53 -5.79 -4.18
N TYR A 9 0.48 -6.55 -3.10
CA TYR A 9 -0.40 -6.36 -1.96
C TYR A 9 0.34 -5.59 -0.87
N PHE A 10 -0.28 -4.53 -0.35
CA PHE A 10 0.22 -3.71 0.76
C PHE A 10 -0.46 -4.14 2.04
N LEU A 11 0.14 -5.10 2.72
CA LEU A 11 -0.32 -5.45 4.05
C LEU A 11 0.14 -4.36 5.01
N THR A 12 -0.80 -3.76 5.72
CA THR A 12 -0.53 -2.80 6.79
C THR A 12 -1.41 -3.15 7.97
N THR A 13 -0.79 -3.35 9.13
CA THR A 13 -1.49 -3.81 10.33
C THR A 13 -1.06 -2.99 11.53
N LEU A 14 -2.02 -2.77 12.45
CA LEU A 14 -1.77 -2.20 13.77
C LEU A 14 -2.18 -3.22 14.81
N ILE A 15 -1.19 -3.82 15.47
CA ILE A 15 -1.41 -4.95 16.37
C ILE A 15 -1.19 -4.44 17.80
N PRO A 16 -2.21 -4.43 18.66
CA PRO A 16 -2.10 -3.86 20.00
C PRO A 16 -1.09 -4.66 20.83
N ILE A 17 -0.16 -3.95 21.49
CA ILE A 17 0.82 -4.55 22.40
C ILE A 17 0.18 -4.64 23.78
N SER A 18 0.40 -5.77 24.47
CA SER A 18 -0.06 -5.94 25.84
C SER A 18 0.54 -4.87 26.76
N THR A 19 -0.26 -4.36 27.69
CA THR A 19 0.19 -3.44 28.75
C THR A 19 0.42 -4.15 30.08
N ALA A 20 0.11 -5.44 30.17
CA ALA A 20 0.34 -6.23 31.36
C ALA A 20 1.85 -6.43 31.59
N PRO A 21 2.35 -6.23 32.83
CA PRO A 21 3.77 -6.39 33.12
C PRO A 21 4.21 -7.85 32.91
N ILE A 22 5.42 -8.02 32.37
CA ILE A 22 6.07 -9.33 32.26
C ILE A 22 6.97 -9.48 33.46
N PHE A 23 6.90 -10.62 34.13
CA PHE A 23 7.79 -10.96 35.23
C PHE A 23 8.98 -11.75 34.70
N GLU A 24 10.18 -11.22 34.89
CA GLU A 24 11.42 -11.93 34.57
C GLU A 24 11.77 -12.91 35.70
N GLU A 25 12.43 -14.02 35.36
CA GLU A 25 12.93 -15.00 36.34
C GLU A 25 13.90 -14.39 37.35
N SER A 26 14.53 -13.27 37.00
CA SER A 26 15.42 -12.46 37.84
C SER A 26 14.71 -11.68 38.95
N GLY A 27 13.37 -11.71 39.00
CA GLY A 27 12.55 -10.96 39.95
C GLY A 27 12.22 -9.52 39.52
N GLY A 28 12.63 -9.10 38.32
CA GLY A 28 12.27 -7.81 37.73
C GLY A 28 10.94 -7.84 36.96
N SER A 29 10.31 -6.69 36.78
CA SER A 29 9.16 -6.52 35.87
C SER A 29 9.55 -5.70 34.64
N ALA A 30 9.22 -6.16 33.44
CA ALA A 30 9.47 -5.45 32.19
C ALA A 30 8.17 -5.09 31.47
N SER A 31 8.20 -3.94 30.78
CA SER A 31 7.15 -3.55 29.84
C SER A 31 7.21 -4.42 28.57
N PRO A 32 6.09 -5.01 28.11
CA PRO A 32 6.04 -5.75 26.84
C PRO A 32 6.54 -4.95 25.65
N ALA A 33 6.24 -3.65 25.59
CA ALA A 33 6.71 -2.78 24.53
C ALA A 33 8.26 -2.63 24.54
N HIS A 34 8.87 -2.57 25.73
CA HIS A 34 10.33 -2.54 25.85
C HIS A 34 10.96 -3.88 25.47
N ALA A 35 10.40 -5.00 25.95
CA ALA A 35 10.86 -6.34 25.61
C ALA A 35 10.76 -6.62 24.09
N LEU A 36 9.67 -6.19 23.46
CA LEU A 36 9.48 -6.25 22.03
C LEU A 36 10.53 -5.44 21.27
N ARG A 37 10.82 -4.19 21.66
CA ARG A 37 11.88 -3.38 21.04
C ARG A 37 13.24 -4.07 21.12
N LYS A 38 13.58 -4.59 22.29
CA LYS A 38 14.81 -5.36 22.49
C LYS A 38 14.85 -6.53 21.52
N ARG A 39 13.75 -7.30 21.39
CA ARG A 39 13.68 -8.40 20.44
C ARG A 39 13.85 -7.96 18.98
N LEU A 40 13.16 -6.89 18.56
CA LEU A 40 13.27 -6.35 17.20
C LEU A 40 14.69 -5.86 16.88
N SER A 41 15.39 -5.25 17.84
CA SER A 41 16.78 -4.80 17.67
C SER A 41 17.78 -5.94 17.45
N LEU A 42 17.44 -7.15 17.89
CA LEU A 42 18.26 -8.34 17.77
C LEU A 42 17.91 -9.17 16.52
N LEU A 43 16.94 -8.74 15.71
CA LEU A 43 16.59 -9.48 14.50
C LEU A 43 17.75 -9.47 13.50
N PRO A 44 18.03 -10.64 12.88
CA PRO A 44 19.05 -10.71 11.83
C PRO A 44 18.63 -9.86 10.62
N ARG A 45 19.63 -9.28 9.94
CA ARG A 45 19.44 -8.43 8.75
C ARG A 45 20.04 -9.09 7.50
N GLY A 46 19.68 -8.57 6.32
CA GLY A 46 20.13 -9.08 5.03
C GLY A 46 19.62 -10.51 4.77
N GLU A 47 20.45 -11.37 4.20
CA GLU A 47 20.12 -12.77 3.87
C GLU A 47 19.66 -13.60 5.08
N ARG A 48 20.07 -13.21 6.29
CA ARG A 48 19.68 -13.91 7.53
C ARG A 48 18.33 -13.45 8.06
N SER A 49 17.74 -12.39 7.49
CA SER A 49 16.42 -11.90 7.88
C SER A 49 15.36 -12.99 7.69
N PRO A 50 14.41 -13.17 8.63
CA PRO A 50 13.29 -14.09 8.43
C PRO A 50 12.49 -13.75 7.17
N PHE A 51 12.39 -12.46 6.83
CA PHE A 51 11.66 -12.00 5.65
C PHE A 51 12.34 -12.34 4.32
N ALA A 52 13.65 -12.53 4.31
CA ALA A 52 14.41 -12.93 3.13
C ALA A 52 14.14 -14.38 2.70
N ARG A 53 13.49 -15.19 3.56
CA ARG A 53 13.13 -16.58 3.23
C ARG A 53 11.91 -16.68 2.30
N SER A 54 11.13 -15.60 2.19
CA SER A 54 10.01 -15.50 1.26
C SER A 54 10.48 -14.91 -0.06
N SER A 55 10.18 -15.59 -1.16
CA SER A 55 10.47 -15.13 -2.52
C SER A 55 9.40 -14.19 -3.08
N ARG A 56 8.46 -13.73 -2.26
CA ARG A 56 7.41 -12.77 -2.65
C ARG A 56 7.58 -11.39 -2.00
N ASN A 57 8.47 -11.27 -1.01
CA ASN A 57 8.67 -10.04 -0.23
C ASN A 57 9.52 -9.02 -0.98
N HIS A 58 8.91 -7.91 -1.40
CA HIS A 58 9.65 -6.72 -1.82
C HIS A 58 10.13 -5.93 -0.61
N PHE A 59 9.24 -5.78 0.38
CA PHE A 59 9.52 -5.02 1.59
C PHE A 59 8.75 -5.63 2.76
N ALA A 60 9.37 -5.68 3.93
CA ALA A 60 8.70 -6.08 5.17
C ALA A 60 9.37 -5.40 6.37
N ARG A 61 8.56 -4.85 7.27
CA ARG A 61 9.05 -4.15 8.47
C ARG A 61 8.16 -4.33 9.69
N PHE A 62 8.81 -4.33 10.84
CA PHE A 62 8.18 -4.18 12.15
C PHE A 62 8.61 -2.86 12.77
N VAL A 63 7.65 -2.10 13.28
CA VAL A 63 7.89 -0.84 13.99
C VAL A 63 7.01 -0.82 15.24
N VAL A 64 7.52 -0.34 16.36
CA VAL A 64 6.69 -0.08 17.54
C VAL A 64 6.26 1.38 17.52
N ILE A 65 4.95 1.62 17.53
CA ILE A 65 4.34 2.94 17.62
C ILE A 65 3.83 3.09 19.04
N ASP A 66 4.49 3.94 19.85
CA ASP A 66 4.02 4.23 21.22
C ASP A 66 2.78 5.11 21.21
N ASP A 67 2.78 6.11 20.33
CA ASP A 67 1.78 7.16 20.29
C ASP A 67 1.81 7.88 18.94
N VAL A 68 0.83 8.74 18.72
CA VAL A 68 0.80 9.65 17.56
C VAL A 68 1.66 10.88 17.84
N ALA A 69 2.67 11.11 17.00
CA ALA A 69 3.60 12.24 17.18
C ALA A 69 2.97 13.59 16.78
N TYR A 70 2.03 13.59 15.83
CA TYR A 70 1.39 14.81 15.32
C TYR A 70 0.03 14.47 14.69
N ASN A 71 -1.04 15.07 15.20
CA ASN A 71 -2.42 14.83 14.73
C ASN A 71 -2.89 15.88 13.70
N GLY A 72 -2.03 16.83 13.32
CA GLY A 72 -2.48 18.03 12.62
C GLY A 72 -3.27 18.96 13.53
N ARG A 73 -3.72 20.09 12.96
CA ARG A 73 -4.77 20.92 13.57
C ARG A 73 -6.08 20.57 12.89
N GLU A 74 -7.15 20.44 13.68
CA GLU A 74 -8.51 20.38 13.16
C GLU A 74 -8.79 21.68 12.40
N GLN A 75 -9.03 21.55 11.10
CA GLN A 75 -9.37 22.66 10.23
C GLN A 75 -10.87 22.98 10.36
N PRO A 76 -11.26 24.23 10.65
CA PRO A 76 -12.65 24.61 10.59
C PRO A 76 -13.16 24.59 9.13
N ASN A 77 -14.46 24.37 8.95
CA ASN A 77 -15.08 24.40 7.62
C ASN A 77 -14.88 25.77 6.97
N THR A 78 -14.17 25.80 5.84
CA THR A 78 -13.77 27.02 5.13
C THR A 78 -14.95 27.89 4.68
N LEU A 79 -16.09 27.29 4.34
CA LEU A 79 -17.31 28.03 3.97
C LEU A 79 -17.93 28.72 5.18
N LEU A 80 -17.96 28.04 6.33
CA LEU A 80 -18.44 28.65 7.58
C LEU A 80 -17.53 29.79 8.01
N VAL A 81 -16.21 29.62 7.89
CA VAL A 81 -15.23 30.70 8.17
C VAL A 81 -15.44 31.90 7.25
N ALA A 82 -15.66 31.68 5.95
CA ALA A 82 -15.92 32.77 5.01
C ALA A 82 -17.24 33.50 5.28
N ALA A 83 -18.27 32.79 5.75
CA ALA A 83 -19.56 33.36 6.12
C ALA A 83 -19.59 33.94 7.57
N ALA A 84 -18.52 33.76 8.34
CA ALA A 84 -18.43 34.17 9.74
C ALA A 84 -18.68 35.66 10.05
N PRO A 85 -18.40 36.63 9.15
CA PRO A 85 -18.78 38.02 9.39
C PRO A 85 -20.30 38.25 9.33
N ALA A 86 -21.02 37.43 8.57
CA ALA A 86 -22.46 37.55 8.34
C ALA A 86 -23.30 36.66 9.26
N LEU A 87 -22.70 35.60 9.81
CA LEU A 87 -23.34 34.66 10.72
C LEU A 87 -22.75 34.83 12.13
N SER A 88 -23.56 34.84 13.18
CA SER A 88 -23.09 34.87 14.57
C SER A 88 -22.49 33.53 14.98
N ILE A 89 -21.33 33.18 14.40
CA ILE A 89 -20.71 31.87 14.60
C ILE A 89 -20.15 31.74 16.03
N ASP A 90 -20.33 30.54 16.58
CA ASP A 90 -19.85 30.10 17.89
C ASP A 90 -18.35 30.37 18.08
N GLN A 91 -17.98 30.82 19.28
CA GLN A 91 -16.61 31.18 19.69
C GLN A 91 -15.63 30.01 19.46
N LYS A 92 -16.10 28.77 19.58
CA LYS A 92 -15.33 27.55 19.29
C LYS A 92 -14.63 27.61 17.92
N TYR A 93 -15.31 28.07 16.87
CA TYR A 93 -14.73 28.11 15.52
C TYR A 93 -13.69 29.23 15.36
N LYS A 94 -13.84 30.35 16.08
CA LYS A 94 -12.84 31.43 16.13
C LYS A 94 -11.58 30.96 16.85
N ASP A 95 -11.74 30.18 17.90
CA ASP A 95 -10.61 29.62 18.66
C ASP A 95 -9.86 28.56 17.85
N MET A 96 -10.55 27.77 17.02
CA MET A 96 -9.90 26.82 16.09
C MET A 96 -9.01 27.51 15.04
N LEU A 97 -9.41 28.71 14.57
CA LEU A 97 -8.62 29.54 13.64
C LEU A 97 -7.38 30.17 14.30
N ASN A 98 -7.36 30.28 15.63
CA ASN A 98 -6.25 30.91 16.33
C ASN A 98 -5.12 29.90 16.57
N PRO A 99 -3.96 30.04 15.90
CA PRO A 99 -2.85 29.10 16.05
C PRO A 99 -2.22 29.11 17.45
N VAL A 100 -2.46 30.16 18.24
CA VAL A 100 -1.95 30.29 19.62
C VAL A 100 -2.71 29.39 20.60
N ILE A 101 -3.97 29.05 20.30
CA ILE A 101 -4.78 28.17 21.13
C ILE A 101 -4.45 26.72 20.74
N ALA A 102 -4.01 25.93 21.73
CA ALA A 102 -3.74 24.51 21.56
C ALA A 102 -5.06 23.73 21.44
N GLN A 103 -5.12 22.81 20.48
CA GLN A 103 -6.24 21.90 20.31
C GLN A 103 -5.99 20.58 21.08
N PRO A 104 -7.04 19.81 21.40
CA PRO A 104 -6.89 18.46 21.93
C PRO A 104 -5.97 17.63 21.03
N GLN A 105 -5.09 16.86 21.64
CA GLN A 105 -4.22 15.93 20.93
C GLN A 105 -4.79 14.53 21.11
N ASP A 106 -5.11 13.87 20.01
CA ASP A 106 -5.40 12.43 20.02
C ASP A 106 -4.18 11.66 20.55
N ARG A 107 -4.45 10.56 21.26
CA ARG A 107 -3.44 9.67 21.84
C ARG A 107 -3.85 8.23 21.54
N LEU A 108 -2.88 7.35 21.37
CA LEU A 108 -3.16 5.93 21.25
C LEU A 108 -3.55 5.35 22.62
N SER A 109 -4.50 4.41 22.62
CA SER A 109 -4.95 3.72 23.84
C SER A 109 -3.89 2.79 24.42
N CYS A 110 -3.00 2.27 23.57
CA CYS A 110 -1.85 1.46 23.92
C CYS A 110 -0.79 1.57 22.81
N PRO A 111 0.45 1.13 23.06
CA PRO A 111 1.44 0.96 22.00
C PRO A 111 0.98 -0.11 20.99
N PHE A 112 1.32 0.07 19.72
CA PHE A 112 1.03 -0.87 18.65
C PHE A 112 2.31 -1.40 18.01
N LEU A 113 2.30 -2.68 17.66
CA LEU A 113 3.23 -3.26 16.70
C LEU A 113 2.65 -3.00 15.31
N PHE A 114 3.31 -2.12 14.58
CA PHE A 114 3.07 -1.89 13.18
C PHE A 114 3.82 -2.96 12.37
N PHE A 115 3.07 -3.78 11.65
CA PHE A 115 3.62 -4.72 10.68
C PHE A 115 3.13 -4.35 9.29
N SER A 116 4.09 -4.09 8.41
CA SER A 116 3.85 -3.78 7.00
C SER A 116 4.68 -4.68 6.12
N ALA A 117 4.04 -5.24 5.09
CA ALA A 117 4.68 -6.09 4.11
C ALA A 117 4.09 -5.85 2.73
N ASP A 118 4.97 -5.65 1.75
CA ASP A 118 4.64 -5.46 0.35
C ASP A 118 5.12 -6.69 -0.41
N PHE A 119 4.19 -7.41 -1.03
CA PHE A 119 4.48 -8.69 -1.66
C PHE A 119 3.69 -8.94 -2.93
N ASP A 120 4.25 -9.77 -3.82
CA ASP A 120 3.64 -10.12 -5.11
C ASP A 120 2.23 -10.71 -4.93
N ALA A 121 1.25 -10.18 -5.65
CA ALA A 121 -0.13 -10.67 -5.67
C ALA A 121 -0.78 -10.44 -7.05
N ALA A 122 -1.72 -11.31 -7.45
CA ALA A 122 -2.35 -11.21 -8.75
C ALA A 122 -3.58 -10.29 -8.76
N SER A 123 -4.33 -10.24 -7.66
CA SER A 123 -5.68 -9.65 -7.64
C SER A 123 -5.99 -8.78 -6.42
N GLY A 124 -5.16 -8.85 -5.39
CA GLY A 124 -5.43 -8.17 -4.12
C GLY A 124 -6.46 -8.88 -3.24
N ALA A 125 -6.80 -10.13 -3.55
CA ALA A 125 -7.76 -10.89 -2.76
C ALA A 125 -7.19 -11.27 -1.39
N ASP A 126 -8.04 -11.26 -0.37
CA ASP A 126 -7.68 -11.67 0.99
C ASP A 126 -7.13 -13.09 1.09
N SER A 127 -7.51 -13.98 0.17
CA SER A 127 -6.93 -15.32 0.07
C SER A 127 -5.44 -15.31 -0.28
N GLU A 128 -4.97 -14.32 -1.04
CA GLU A 128 -3.55 -14.16 -1.40
C GLU A 128 -2.75 -13.64 -0.20
N ARG A 129 -3.31 -12.71 0.58
CA ARG A 129 -2.78 -12.29 1.88
C ARG A 129 -2.65 -13.47 2.82
N ASP A 130 -3.71 -14.27 2.97
CA ASP A 130 -3.70 -15.41 3.87
C ASP A 130 -2.69 -16.47 3.43
N ALA A 131 -2.56 -16.73 2.13
CA ALA A 131 -1.56 -17.64 1.59
C ALA A 131 -0.13 -17.15 1.87
N TYR A 132 0.13 -15.86 1.69
CA TYR A 132 1.40 -15.24 2.02
C TYR A 132 1.73 -15.38 3.52
N LEU A 133 0.77 -15.06 4.40
CA LEU A 133 0.97 -15.11 5.85
C LEU A 133 1.20 -16.54 6.35
N ARG A 134 0.53 -17.54 5.74
CA ARG A 134 0.77 -18.95 6.04
C ARG A 134 2.18 -19.38 5.64
N ASP A 135 2.64 -19.00 4.46
CA ASP A 135 4.02 -19.30 4.00
C ASP A 135 5.06 -18.60 4.90
N LEU A 136 4.83 -17.33 5.25
CA LEU A 136 5.68 -16.59 6.17
C LEU A 136 5.77 -17.28 7.55
N TRP A 137 4.63 -17.75 8.06
CA TRP A 137 4.58 -18.53 9.30
C TRP A 137 5.41 -19.81 9.19
N ILE A 138 5.16 -20.63 8.18
CA ILE A 138 5.87 -21.91 7.98
C ILE A 138 7.39 -21.70 7.95
N ARG A 139 7.87 -20.62 7.35
CA ARG A 139 9.31 -20.33 7.20
C ARG A 139 9.95 -19.65 8.41
N SER A 140 9.17 -18.98 9.26
CA SER A 140 9.68 -18.07 10.29
C SER A 140 8.90 -18.14 11.61
N GLU A 141 8.21 -19.25 11.88
CA GLU A 141 7.34 -19.43 13.05
C GLU A 141 8.05 -19.10 14.37
N ALA A 142 9.28 -19.59 14.56
CA ALA A 142 10.04 -19.37 15.78
C ALA A 142 10.32 -17.88 16.01
N GLU A 143 10.74 -17.16 14.96
CA GLU A 143 10.99 -15.72 15.04
C GLU A 143 9.70 -14.93 15.27
N LEU A 144 8.61 -15.30 14.59
CA LEU A 144 7.31 -14.64 14.72
C LEU A 144 6.72 -14.84 16.12
N LYS A 145 6.77 -16.05 16.68
CA LYS A 145 6.30 -16.31 18.06
C LYS A 145 7.05 -15.45 19.07
N GLU A 146 8.36 -15.31 18.92
CA GLU A 146 9.18 -14.47 19.81
C GLU A 146 8.86 -12.97 19.74
N ILE A 147 8.30 -12.50 18.61
CA ILE A 147 7.86 -11.11 18.42
C ILE A 147 6.44 -10.95 18.95
N PHE A 148 5.51 -11.78 18.48
CA PHE A 148 4.09 -11.60 18.69
C PHE A 148 3.60 -12.03 20.07
N LYS A 149 4.38 -12.79 20.86
CA LYS A 149 4.02 -13.11 22.26
C LYS A 149 3.75 -11.88 23.14
N TYR A 150 4.31 -10.72 22.78
CA TYR A 150 4.06 -9.45 23.48
C TYR A 150 2.77 -8.74 23.02
N CYS A 151 2.12 -9.23 21.96
CA CYS A 151 0.89 -8.65 21.41
C CYS A 151 -0.35 -9.22 22.09
N LEU A 152 -1.39 -8.40 22.18
CA LEU A 152 -2.61 -8.71 22.90
C LEU A 152 -3.34 -9.91 22.26
N GLY A 153 -3.52 -10.97 23.06
CA GLY A 153 -4.30 -12.14 22.65
C GLY A 153 -3.61 -13.05 21.64
N PHE A 154 -2.34 -12.83 21.29
CA PHE A 154 -1.63 -13.67 20.32
C PHE A 154 -1.56 -15.14 20.77
N GLU A 155 -1.05 -15.40 21.99
CA GLU A 155 -0.87 -16.79 22.49
C GLU A 155 -2.19 -17.56 22.62
N ALA A 156 -3.28 -16.86 22.93
CA ALA A 156 -4.61 -17.45 23.05
C ALA A 156 -5.28 -17.73 21.69
N ARG A 157 -4.88 -17.00 20.64
CA ARG A 157 -5.56 -17.01 19.34
C ARG A 157 -4.77 -17.73 18.24
N VAL A 158 -3.45 -17.82 18.36
CA VAL A 158 -2.57 -18.31 17.29
C VAL A 158 -1.90 -19.61 17.70
N THR A 159 -2.32 -20.71 17.06
CA THR A 159 -1.80 -22.07 17.28
C THR A 159 -1.10 -22.62 16.06
N ASP A 160 -1.39 -22.07 14.88
CA ASP A 160 -0.94 -22.56 13.57
C ASP A 160 -0.92 -21.44 12.53
N ALA A 161 -0.50 -21.77 11.30
CA ALA A 161 -0.38 -20.83 10.20
C ALA A 161 -1.73 -20.17 9.81
N ALA A 162 -2.85 -20.89 9.93
CA ALA A 162 -4.16 -20.38 9.51
C ALA A 162 -4.74 -19.40 10.54
N SER A 163 -4.60 -19.72 11.82
CA SER A 163 -4.95 -18.84 12.93
C SER A 163 -4.05 -17.61 12.99
N PHE A 164 -2.77 -17.72 12.62
CA PHE A 164 -1.88 -16.56 12.43
C PHE A 164 -2.38 -15.64 11.32
N ALA A 165 -2.68 -16.18 10.14
CA ALA A 165 -3.22 -15.39 9.03
C ALA A 165 -4.50 -14.65 9.43
N LYS A 166 -5.42 -15.34 10.11
CA LYS A 166 -6.65 -14.74 10.65
C LYS A 166 -6.36 -13.64 11.68
N TYR A 167 -5.44 -13.87 12.61
CA TYR A 167 -5.08 -12.89 13.64
C TYR A 167 -4.56 -11.58 13.02
N ILE A 168 -3.71 -11.69 11.99
CA ILE A 168 -3.17 -10.55 11.26
C ILE A 168 -4.26 -9.86 10.43
N ALA A 169 -5.13 -10.62 9.76
CA ALA A 169 -6.26 -10.08 9.01
C ALA A 169 -7.18 -9.22 9.88
N ASP A 170 -7.48 -9.67 11.10
CA ASP A 170 -8.31 -8.93 12.05
C ASP A 170 -7.64 -7.63 12.55
N CYS A 171 -6.31 -7.48 12.37
CA CYS A 171 -5.53 -6.28 12.72
C CYS A 171 -5.16 -5.42 11.51
N GLN A 172 -5.60 -5.80 10.30
CA GLN A 172 -5.28 -5.10 9.07
C GLN A 172 -6.04 -3.77 9.01
N ILE A 173 -5.34 -2.73 8.57
CA ILE A 173 -5.92 -1.42 8.27
C ILE A 173 -5.78 -1.11 6.78
N GLU A 174 -6.65 -0.23 6.32
CA GLU A 174 -6.63 0.32 4.97
C GLU A 174 -5.41 1.25 4.79
N THR A 175 -4.52 1.00 3.80
CA THR A 175 -3.26 1.77 3.60
C THR A 175 -3.22 2.46 2.25
N THR A 176 -3.09 3.77 2.16
CA THR A 176 -3.12 4.50 0.85
C THR A 176 -1.75 4.78 0.24
N MET A 177 -0.68 4.25 0.80
CA MET A 177 0.68 4.59 0.38
C MET A 177 1.51 3.33 0.06
N PRO A 178 1.63 2.97 -1.23
CA PRO A 178 2.51 1.88 -1.64
C PRO A 178 3.99 2.28 -1.49
N PHE A 179 4.87 1.35 -1.12
CA PHE A 179 6.33 1.58 -1.24
C PHE A 179 6.91 1.06 -2.56
N HIS A 180 6.13 0.32 -3.36
CA HIS A 180 6.54 -0.14 -4.69
C HIS A 180 5.88 0.68 -5.81
N ASP A 181 6.69 1.16 -6.74
CA ASP A 181 6.25 1.58 -8.07
C ASP A 181 7.39 1.30 -9.06
N TYR A 182 7.21 0.30 -9.92
CA TYR A 182 8.20 -0.16 -10.89
C TYR A 182 7.91 0.29 -12.32
N TRP A 183 6.96 1.22 -12.51
CA TRP A 183 6.70 1.79 -13.84
C TRP A 183 7.79 2.79 -14.25
N LEU A 184 8.93 2.27 -14.72
CA LEU A 184 10.08 3.07 -15.17
C LEU A 184 9.73 4.02 -16.31
N ASP A 185 8.90 3.57 -17.25
CA ASP A 185 8.51 4.34 -18.45
C ASP A 185 7.08 4.92 -18.37
N GLY A 186 6.47 4.86 -17.18
CA GLY A 186 5.06 5.19 -16.97
C GLY A 186 4.10 4.10 -17.45
N VAL A 187 2.84 4.16 -16.99
CA VAL A 187 1.82 3.18 -17.34
C VAL A 187 1.29 3.43 -18.76
N PRO A 188 1.30 2.43 -19.67
CA PRO A 188 0.73 2.56 -21.00
C PRO A 188 -0.73 2.98 -20.93
N ALA A 189 -1.08 4.01 -21.70
CA ALA A 189 -2.42 4.63 -21.65
C ALA A 189 -3.56 3.67 -22.04
N ASP A 190 -3.25 2.62 -22.78
CA ASP A 190 -4.16 1.53 -23.15
C ASP A 190 -4.44 0.54 -22.02
N GLN A 191 -3.53 0.44 -21.05
CA GLN A 191 -3.69 -0.41 -19.87
C GLN A 191 -4.27 0.33 -18.66
N LEU A 192 -4.29 1.67 -18.72
CA LEU A 192 -4.95 2.48 -17.72
C LEU A 192 -6.47 2.23 -17.76
N PRO A 193 -7.13 2.25 -16.60
CA PRO A 193 -8.57 2.46 -16.58
C PRO A 193 -8.89 3.70 -17.43
N ASN A 194 -9.73 3.57 -18.45
CA ASN A 194 -10.18 4.71 -19.26
C ASN A 194 -11.59 5.17 -18.85
N LEU A 195 -11.70 6.46 -18.54
CA LEU A 195 -12.97 7.11 -18.21
C LEU A 195 -13.72 7.40 -19.51
N SER A 196 -14.68 6.54 -19.86
CA SER A 196 -15.50 6.75 -21.06
C SER A 196 -16.42 7.97 -20.89
N LEU A 197 -16.00 9.12 -21.42
CA LEU A 197 -16.76 10.38 -21.42
C LEU A 197 -18.15 10.22 -22.04
N GLN A 198 -18.28 9.36 -23.06
CA GLN A 198 -19.56 9.07 -23.71
C GLN A 198 -20.52 8.34 -22.76
N LYS A 199 -20.06 7.30 -22.05
CA LYS A 199 -20.86 6.60 -21.05
C LYS A 199 -21.21 7.53 -19.89
N LEU A 200 -20.26 8.37 -19.47
CA LEU A 200 -20.44 9.36 -18.41
C LEU A 200 -21.54 10.38 -18.76
N GLY A 201 -21.52 10.88 -20.00
CA GLY A 201 -22.55 11.79 -20.53
C GLY A 201 -23.92 11.13 -20.65
N LEU A 202 -24.00 9.91 -21.18
CA LEU A 202 -25.26 9.17 -21.32
C LEU A 202 -25.88 8.81 -19.97
N VAL A 203 -25.08 8.33 -19.02
CA VAL A 203 -25.53 8.02 -17.66
C VAL A 203 -25.99 9.30 -16.95
N GLY A 204 -25.21 10.39 -17.05
CA GLY A 204 -25.57 11.68 -16.46
C GLY A 204 -26.90 12.22 -16.99
N LEU A 205 -27.11 12.19 -18.32
CA LEU A 205 -28.36 12.63 -18.94
C LEU A 205 -29.55 11.74 -18.54
N GLY A 206 -29.36 10.42 -18.50
CA GLY A 206 -30.41 9.49 -18.09
C GLY A 206 -30.85 9.70 -16.64
N ILE A 207 -29.89 9.87 -15.71
CA ILE A 207 -30.17 10.14 -14.30
C ILE A 207 -30.84 11.50 -14.13
N LEU A 208 -30.37 12.53 -14.84
CA LEU A 208 -30.97 13.86 -14.83
C LEU A 208 -32.44 13.80 -15.25
N ALA A 209 -32.74 13.12 -16.36
CA ALA A 209 -34.10 12.99 -16.86
C ALA A 209 -35.01 12.20 -15.91
N ALA A 210 -34.52 11.10 -15.36
CA ALA A 210 -35.28 10.26 -14.42
C ALA A 210 -35.58 10.99 -13.11
N VAL A 211 -34.59 11.66 -12.52
CA VAL A 211 -34.77 12.40 -11.26
C VAL A 211 -35.64 13.63 -11.48
N ALA A 212 -35.46 14.37 -12.59
CA ALA A 212 -36.33 15.48 -12.93
C ALA A 212 -37.79 15.03 -13.11
N ALA A 213 -38.03 13.92 -13.82
CA ALA A 213 -39.38 13.37 -13.98
C ALA A 213 -39.98 12.93 -12.63
N LEU A 214 -39.22 12.24 -11.78
CA LEU A 214 -39.68 11.79 -10.47
C LEU A 214 -39.99 12.98 -9.54
N VAL A 215 -39.14 14.01 -9.53
CA VAL A 215 -39.38 15.21 -8.73
C VAL A 215 -40.61 15.97 -9.24
N TYR A 216 -40.75 16.12 -10.56
CA TYR A 216 -41.84 16.88 -11.16
C TYR A 216 -43.22 16.19 -11.06
N PHE A 217 -43.28 14.90 -11.37
CA PHE A 217 -44.56 14.17 -11.45
C PHE A 217 -44.98 13.50 -10.14
N TRP A 218 -44.03 13.14 -9.26
CA TRP A 218 -44.33 12.34 -8.07
C TRP A 218 -44.13 13.09 -6.75
N LEU A 219 -43.08 13.92 -6.63
CA LEU A 219 -42.78 14.60 -5.37
C LEU A 219 -43.39 16.00 -5.27
N LEU A 220 -43.54 16.72 -6.38
CA LEU A 220 -44.09 18.07 -6.37
C LEU A 220 -45.63 18.06 -6.33
N PRO A 221 -46.25 18.73 -5.33
CA PRO A 221 -47.70 18.91 -5.28
C PRO A 221 -48.23 19.66 -6.52
N ALA A 222 -49.48 19.41 -6.91
CA ALA A 222 -50.10 19.96 -8.12
C ALA A 222 -49.99 21.49 -8.24
N PHE A 223 -50.05 22.24 -7.13
CA PHE A 223 -49.93 23.71 -7.15
C PHE A 223 -48.52 24.22 -7.49
N LEU A 224 -47.50 23.36 -7.41
CA LEU A 224 -46.11 23.68 -7.79
C LEU A 224 -45.73 23.17 -9.19
N GLN A 225 -46.61 22.46 -9.90
CA GLN A 225 -46.36 21.86 -11.22
C GLN A 225 -46.30 22.90 -12.39
N GLY A 226 -45.93 24.15 -12.10
CA GLY A 226 -45.66 25.19 -13.10
C GLY A 226 -44.17 25.35 -13.41
N PHE A 227 -43.79 26.51 -13.96
CA PHE A 227 -42.40 26.85 -14.30
C PHE A 227 -41.43 26.67 -13.11
N LEU A 228 -41.85 27.05 -11.90
CA LEU A 228 -41.02 26.94 -10.70
C LEU A 228 -40.74 25.46 -10.33
N GLY A 229 -41.74 24.59 -10.43
CA GLY A 229 -41.58 23.16 -10.19
C GLY A 229 -40.72 22.47 -11.26
N ALA A 230 -40.86 22.88 -12.53
CA ALA A 230 -39.98 22.41 -13.59
C ALA A 230 -38.52 22.82 -13.36
N LEU A 231 -38.28 24.05 -12.87
CA LEU A 231 -36.95 24.52 -12.48
C LEU A 231 -36.38 23.71 -11.29
N ILE A 232 -37.18 23.46 -10.25
CA ILE A 232 -36.77 22.65 -9.08
C ILE A 232 -36.41 21.23 -9.51
N ALA A 233 -37.24 20.61 -10.35
CA ALA A 233 -37.00 19.28 -10.90
C ALA A 233 -35.72 19.23 -11.75
N LEU A 234 -35.48 20.25 -12.58
CA LEU A 234 -34.25 20.36 -13.37
C LEU A 234 -33.01 20.48 -12.48
N VAL A 235 -33.05 21.36 -11.46
CA VAL A 235 -31.93 21.54 -10.53
C VAL A 235 -31.66 20.25 -9.75
N ALA A 236 -32.71 19.56 -9.28
CA ALA A 236 -32.56 18.27 -8.61
C ALA A 236 -31.96 17.21 -9.54
N GLY A 237 -32.37 17.18 -10.81
CA GLY A 237 -31.80 16.30 -11.83
C GLY A 237 -30.32 16.59 -12.10
N VAL A 238 -29.93 17.85 -12.21
CA VAL A 238 -28.52 18.27 -12.36
C VAL A 238 -27.70 17.88 -11.14
N ALA A 239 -28.20 18.12 -9.92
CA ALA A 239 -27.50 17.77 -8.69
C ALA A 239 -27.30 16.25 -8.57
N ALA A 240 -28.32 15.45 -8.89
CA ALA A 240 -28.22 14.00 -8.89
C ALA A 240 -27.25 13.47 -9.94
N ALA A 241 -27.30 13.99 -11.17
CA ALA A 241 -26.35 13.62 -12.22
C ALA A 241 -24.91 13.97 -11.82
N GLY A 242 -24.69 15.17 -11.25
CA GLY A 242 -23.40 15.59 -10.71
C GLY A 242 -22.89 14.67 -9.61
N ALA A 243 -23.74 14.30 -8.65
CA ALA A 243 -23.40 13.36 -7.59
C ALA A 243 -23.05 11.96 -8.13
N SER A 244 -23.83 11.45 -9.08
CA SER A 244 -23.56 10.15 -9.72
C SER A 244 -22.25 10.15 -10.49
N ILE A 245 -21.95 11.22 -11.23
CA ILE A 245 -20.65 11.40 -11.90
C ILE A 245 -19.53 11.44 -10.86
N TYR A 246 -19.69 12.20 -9.79
CA TYR A 246 -18.71 12.29 -8.71
C TYR A 246 -18.42 10.91 -8.08
N PHE A 247 -19.45 10.15 -7.71
CA PHE A 247 -19.27 8.80 -7.17
C PHE A 247 -18.67 7.84 -8.19
N TYR A 248 -19.03 7.95 -9.47
CA TYR A 248 -18.42 7.17 -10.54
C TYR A 248 -16.92 7.46 -10.69
N VAL A 249 -16.53 8.74 -10.65
CA VAL A 249 -15.11 9.14 -10.70
C VAL A 249 -14.36 8.63 -9.47
N LEU A 250 -14.95 8.73 -8.27
CA LEU A 250 -14.35 8.17 -7.05
C LEU A 250 -14.19 6.65 -7.11
N ASP A 251 -15.20 5.92 -7.60
CA ASP A 251 -15.12 4.47 -7.76
C ASP A 251 -14.08 4.08 -8.82
N PHE A 252 -14.02 4.84 -9.89
CA PHE A 252 -13.05 4.66 -10.95
C PHE A 252 -11.60 4.89 -10.47
N GLY A 253 -11.36 5.97 -9.73
CA GLY A 253 -10.05 6.28 -9.14
C GLY A 253 -9.61 5.29 -8.06
N LYS A 254 -10.49 4.38 -7.61
CA LYS A 254 -10.14 3.31 -6.67
C LYS A 254 -9.60 2.06 -7.36
N LYS A 255 -9.70 1.94 -8.69
CA LYS A 255 -9.26 0.74 -9.41
C LYS A 255 -7.73 0.65 -9.39
N PRO A 256 -7.15 -0.52 -9.08
CA PRO A 256 -5.71 -0.69 -9.07
C PRO A 256 -5.15 -0.53 -10.50
N PHE A 257 -3.93 -0.04 -10.58
CA PHE A 257 -3.13 -0.08 -11.78
C PHE A 257 -2.78 -1.54 -12.13
N PRO A 258 -2.63 -1.82 -13.43
CA PRO A 258 -2.15 -3.12 -13.88
C PRO A 258 -0.73 -3.40 -13.36
N ALA A 259 -0.40 -4.68 -13.19
CA ALA A 259 0.94 -5.10 -12.82
C ALA A 259 1.96 -4.61 -13.85
N ALA A 260 3.05 -4.01 -13.37
CA ALA A 260 4.15 -3.61 -14.24
C ALA A 260 4.85 -4.87 -14.80
N PRO A 261 5.32 -4.85 -16.06
CA PRO A 261 6.12 -5.95 -16.59
C PRO A 261 7.44 -6.06 -15.82
N ASN A 262 7.93 -7.29 -15.59
CA ASN A 262 9.21 -7.55 -14.92
C ASN A 262 9.31 -6.98 -13.48
N SER A 263 8.18 -6.90 -12.76
CA SER A 263 8.08 -6.26 -11.45
C SER A 263 7.97 -7.22 -10.27
N THR A 264 7.89 -8.53 -10.52
CA THR A 264 7.85 -9.52 -9.44
C THR A 264 9.20 -9.64 -8.75
N LEU A 265 9.24 -10.10 -7.50
CA LEU A 265 10.51 -10.22 -6.78
C LEU A 265 11.53 -11.09 -7.53
N PRO A 266 11.18 -12.27 -8.09
CA PRO A 266 12.13 -13.07 -8.88
C PRO A 266 12.73 -12.30 -10.06
N GLU A 267 11.93 -11.52 -10.79
CA GLU A 267 12.38 -10.72 -11.92
C GLU A 267 13.30 -9.58 -11.48
N VAL A 268 12.96 -8.89 -10.38
CA VAL A 268 13.81 -7.85 -9.79
C VAL A 268 15.14 -8.43 -9.32
N LEU A 269 15.15 -9.58 -8.64
CA LEU A 269 16.37 -10.26 -8.21
C LEU A 269 17.22 -10.70 -9.40
N LYS A 270 16.59 -11.15 -10.49
CA LYS A 270 17.28 -11.47 -11.73
C LYS A 270 17.92 -10.23 -12.36
N ALA A 271 17.19 -9.12 -12.42
CA ALA A 271 17.69 -7.87 -12.96
C ALA A 271 18.88 -7.33 -12.15
N LEU A 272 18.83 -7.39 -10.81
CA LEU A 272 19.93 -7.00 -9.93
C LEU A 272 21.17 -7.90 -10.15
N TYR A 273 20.96 -9.21 -10.26
CA TYR A 273 22.02 -10.17 -10.58
C TYR A 273 22.67 -9.85 -11.92
N LEU A 274 21.87 -9.71 -12.99
CA LEU A 274 22.36 -9.41 -14.33
C LEU A 274 23.09 -8.08 -14.37
N ARG A 275 22.60 -7.04 -13.68
CA ARG A 275 23.28 -5.75 -13.59
C ARG A 275 24.68 -5.90 -12.98
N ARG A 276 24.81 -6.68 -11.91
CA ARG A 276 26.11 -6.92 -11.26
C ARG A 276 27.06 -7.69 -12.17
N GLU A 277 26.62 -8.82 -12.71
CA GLU A 277 27.48 -9.65 -13.57
C GLU A 277 27.83 -8.94 -14.88
N PHE A 278 26.90 -8.18 -15.46
CA PHE A 278 27.18 -7.37 -16.65
C PHE A 278 28.17 -6.24 -16.36
N THR A 279 28.09 -5.61 -15.18
CA THR A 279 29.08 -4.61 -14.76
C THR A 279 30.48 -5.21 -14.68
N ARG A 280 30.60 -6.42 -14.09
CA ARG A 280 31.88 -7.14 -14.03
C ARG A 280 32.38 -7.52 -15.43
N PHE A 281 31.51 -8.08 -16.26
CA PHE A 281 31.80 -8.38 -17.66
C PHE A 281 32.32 -7.15 -18.40
N ALA A 282 31.65 -6.00 -18.28
CA ALA A 282 32.06 -4.77 -18.94
C ALA A 282 33.44 -4.29 -18.46
N ILE A 283 33.74 -4.38 -17.16
CA ILE A 283 35.05 -4.03 -16.59
C ILE A 283 36.14 -4.96 -17.11
N ASP A 284 35.90 -6.27 -17.08
CA ASP A 284 36.89 -7.29 -17.43
C ASP A 284 37.19 -7.32 -18.94
N ARG A 285 36.19 -7.00 -19.77
CA ARG A 285 36.25 -7.10 -21.25
C ARG A 285 36.36 -5.76 -21.96
N GLN A 286 36.54 -4.65 -21.22
CA GLN A 286 36.61 -3.30 -21.81
C GLN A 286 37.71 -3.14 -22.87
N PHE A 287 38.79 -3.94 -22.80
CA PHE A 287 39.91 -3.89 -23.74
C PHE A 287 39.82 -4.90 -24.88
N ASP A 288 38.85 -5.82 -24.86
CA ASP A 288 38.71 -6.84 -25.91
C ASP A 288 38.36 -6.22 -27.27
N ALA A 289 37.76 -5.03 -27.27
CA ALA A 289 37.48 -4.24 -28.47
C ALA A 289 38.40 -3.01 -28.63
N ALA A 290 39.58 -3.00 -28.00
CA ALA A 290 40.53 -1.90 -28.13
C ALA A 290 41.19 -1.85 -29.53
N GLY A 291 41.25 -2.99 -30.23
CA GLY A 291 41.72 -3.08 -31.61
C GLY A 291 40.61 -2.80 -32.63
N SER A 292 40.96 -2.21 -33.77
CA SER A 292 40.04 -1.94 -34.88
C SER A 292 39.96 -3.11 -35.89
N ASP A 293 40.47 -4.28 -35.52
CA ASP A 293 40.54 -5.48 -36.35
C ASP A 293 39.37 -6.44 -36.10
N GLU A 294 39.08 -7.29 -37.10
CA GLU A 294 37.97 -8.25 -37.04
C GLU A 294 38.15 -9.28 -35.90
N ALA A 295 39.38 -9.62 -35.51
CA ALA A 295 39.62 -10.59 -34.45
C ALA A 295 39.25 -10.03 -33.07
N SER A 296 39.52 -8.74 -32.81
CA SER A 296 39.05 -8.04 -31.60
C SER A 296 37.52 -8.04 -31.50
N ALA A 297 36.81 -7.75 -32.60
CA ALA A 297 35.35 -7.80 -32.64
C ALA A 297 34.79 -9.22 -32.38
N GLN A 298 35.41 -10.24 -32.98
CA GLN A 298 35.02 -11.64 -32.76
C GLN A 298 35.24 -12.07 -31.31
N SER A 299 36.36 -11.65 -30.69
CA SER A 299 36.66 -11.94 -29.28
C SER A 299 35.59 -11.38 -28.33
N LEU A 300 35.14 -10.14 -28.55
CA LEU A 300 34.07 -9.56 -27.75
C LEU A 300 32.74 -10.30 -27.95
N TYR A 301 32.42 -10.69 -29.19
CA TYR A 301 31.21 -11.45 -29.49
C TYR A 301 31.20 -12.81 -28.78
N ASP A 302 32.30 -13.57 -28.87
CA ASP A 302 32.42 -14.89 -28.23
C ASP A 302 32.37 -14.78 -26.69
N SER A 303 32.96 -13.72 -26.17
CA SER A 303 32.92 -13.36 -24.75
C SER A 303 31.50 -13.03 -24.28
N PHE A 304 30.76 -12.24 -25.05
CA PHE A 304 29.38 -11.90 -24.75
C PHE A 304 28.45 -13.11 -24.86
N LYS A 305 28.65 -13.97 -25.88
CA LYS A 305 27.93 -15.23 -26.00
C LYS A 305 28.13 -16.12 -24.76
N SER A 306 29.38 -16.27 -24.33
CA SER A 306 29.71 -17.00 -23.10
C SER A 306 29.06 -16.39 -21.86
N PHE A 307 28.97 -15.06 -21.79
CA PHE A 307 28.27 -14.35 -20.72
C PHE A 307 26.77 -14.68 -20.71
N ILE A 308 26.11 -14.68 -21.88
CA ILE A 308 24.68 -15.02 -22.01
C ILE A 308 24.44 -16.48 -21.62
N ASP A 309 25.25 -17.41 -22.12
CA ASP A 309 25.13 -18.84 -21.83
C ASP A 309 25.29 -19.13 -20.32
N ALA A 310 26.20 -18.42 -19.65
CA ALA A 310 26.45 -18.58 -18.22
C ALA A 310 25.36 -17.93 -17.34
N ASN A 311 24.87 -16.75 -17.72
CA ASN A 311 23.97 -15.95 -16.89
C ASN A 311 22.48 -16.11 -17.22
N LYS A 312 22.16 -16.73 -18.37
CA LYS A 312 20.80 -17.08 -18.81
C LYS A 312 19.78 -15.95 -18.55
N PRO A 313 19.88 -14.79 -19.23
CA PRO A 313 19.07 -13.62 -18.88
C PRO A 313 17.55 -13.89 -18.87
N ASP A 314 17.08 -14.79 -19.73
CA ASP A 314 15.65 -15.16 -19.84
C ASP A 314 15.19 -16.16 -18.76
N ASP A 315 16.12 -16.80 -18.05
CA ASP A 315 15.81 -17.71 -16.93
C ASP A 315 15.80 -16.92 -15.61
N VAL A 316 14.60 -16.50 -15.19
CA VAL A 316 14.37 -15.73 -13.96
C VAL A 316 14.69 -16.56 -12.70
N ALA A 317 14.58 -17.88 -12.78
CA ALA A 317 14.80 -18.74 -11.62
C ALA A 317 16.28 -18.84 -11.28
N GLU A 318 17.14 -19.19 -12.25
CA GLU A 318 18.58 -19.34 -12.01
C GLU A 318 19.44 -19.05 -13.26
N PRO A 319 20.64 -18.44 -13.10
CA PRO A 319 21.19 -17.87 -11.87
C PRO A 319 20.55 -16.51 -11.53
N THR A 320 20.34 -16.26 -10.24
CA THR A 320 19.70 -15.04 -9.72
C THR A 320 20.30 -14.60 -8.39
N GLN A 321 19.99 -13.39 -7.93
CA GLN A 321 20.40 -12.89 -6.63
C GLN A 321 19.54 -13.52 -5.52
N LYS A 322 20.17 -13.93 -4.42
CA LYS A 322 19.41 -14.37 -3.24
C LYS A 322 18.67 -13.21 -2.60
N ALA A 323 17.43 -13.45 -2.15
CA ALA A 323 16.68 -12.46 -1.39
C ALA A 323 17.47 -12.02 -0.12
N GLY A 324 17.43 -10.72 0.17
CA GLY A 324 18.18 -10.12 1.28
C GLY A 324 19.69 -9.99 1.06
N ALA A 325 20.24 -10.48 -0.06
CA ALA A 325 21.64 -10.24 -0.40
C ALA A 325 21.85 -8.77 -0.73
N ILE A 326 22.90 -8.18 -0.15
CA ILE A 326 23.37 -6.85 -0.54
C ILE A 326 24.44 -7.08 -1.60
N GLY A 327 24.06 -6.88 -2.87
CA GLY A 327 25.01 -6.93 -3.97
C GLY A 327 25.94 -5.71 -3.90
N ILE A 328 27.24 -5.96 -3.73
CA ILE A 328 28.31 -5.02 -4.06
C ILE A 328 28.86 -5.41 -5.43
#